data_AF-A0A0S3CQM8-F1
#
_entry.id   AF-A0A0S3CQM8-F1
#
_cell.length_a   1.000
_cell.length_b   1.000
_cell.length_c   1.000
_cell.angle_alpha   90.00
_cell.angle_beta   90.00
_cell.angle_gamma   90.00
#
_symmetry.space_group_name_H-M   'P 1'
#
loop_
_entity.id
_entity.type
_entity.pdbx_description
1 polymer ?
#
loop_
_entity_poly.entity_id
_entity_poly.type
_entity_poly.pdbx_seq_one_letter_code
_entity_poly.pdbx_strand_id
1 'polypeptide(L)' 'VQPKVRVYPVQSGSLPETNRLVCYVTGFYPAEIEVKWFKNEQEEMERVVSTEVMQNGDWTYQVRVMLETT' A
#
# COMPACT_ATOMS: atom_id res chain seq x y z
N VAL A 1 8.05 16.15 -4.43
CA VAL A 1 6.70 16.12 -5.05
C VAL A 1 5.78 15.35 -4.11
N GLN A 2 4.54 15.81 -3.89
CA GLN A 2 3.60 15.13 -2.99
C GLN A 2 3.10 13.80 -3.59
N PRO A 3 2.90 12.74 -2.77
CA PRO A 3 2.41 11.46 -3.25
C PRO A 3 0.95 11.54 -3.72
N LYS A 4 0.62 10.71 -4.71
CA LYS A 4 -0.75 10.35 -5.04
C LYS A 4 -1.06 8.99 -4.42
N VAL A 5 -2.18 8.91 -3.71
CA VAL A 5 -2.58 7.72 -2.96
C VAL A 5 -3.87 7.16 -3.54
N ARG A 6 -3.91 5.85 -3.76
CA ARG A 6 -5.12 5.13 -4.16
C ARG A 6 -5.24 3.86 -3.34
N VAL A 7 -6.41 3.65 -2.74
CA VAL A 7 -6.75 2.42 -2.02
C VAL A 7 -7.77 1.63 -2.84
N TYR A 8 -7.54 0.34 -3.04
CA TYR A 8 -8.46 -0.52 -3.76
C TYR A 8 -8.41 -1.98 -3.25
N PRO A 9 -9.53 -2.72 -3.33
CA PRO A 9 -9.56 -4.13 -3.01
C PRO A 9 -8.91 -4.98 -4.10
N VAL A 10 -8.30 -6.09 -3.70
CA VAL A 10 -7.75 -7.13 -4.58
C VAL A 10 -8.31 -8.47 -4.13
N GLN A 11 -8.92 -9.20 -5.07
CA GLN A 11 -9.41 -10.56 -4.82
C GLN A 11 -8.23 -11.54 -4.76
N SER A 12 -8.15 -12.29 -3.67
CA SER A 12 -7.17 -13.35 -3.47
C SER A 12 -7.67 -14.65 -4.11
N GLY A 13 -7.77 -14.70 -5.44
CA GLY A 13 -8.12 -15.94 -6.15
C GLY A 13 -9.44 -16.60 -5.72
N SER A 14 -9.50 -17.94 -5.78
CA SER A 14 -10.71 -18.75 -5.64
C SER A 14 -11.21 -18.97 -4.20
N LEU A 15 -10.61 -18.33 -3.20
CA LEU A 15 -11.02 -18.47 -1.79
C LEU A 15 -11.82 -17.23 -1.35
N PRO A 16 -13.10 -17.40 -0.94
CA PRO A 16 -13.99 -16.29 -0.59
C PRO A 16 -13.59 -15.53 0.70
N GLU A 17 -12.57 -15.96 1.44
CA GLU A 17 -12.30 -15.49 2.81
C GLU A 17 -11.08 -14.57 2.97
N THR A 18 -10.34 -14.25 1.91
CA THR A 18 -9.19 -13.33 2.02
C THR A 18 -9.36 -12.12 1.13
N ASN A 19 -9.96 -11.07 1.70
CA ASN A 19 -10.05 -9.77 1.05
C ASN A 19 -8.75 -9.01 1.32
N ARG A 20 -8.03 -8.62 0.26
CA ARG A 20 -6.82 -7.78 0.41
C ARG A 20 -7.14 -6.35 0.03
N LEU A 21 -6.63 -5.38 0.78
CA LEU A 21 -6.60 -3.98 0.36
C LEU A 21 -5.18 -3.62 -0.07
N VAL A 22 -5.06 -2.84 -1.14
CA VAL A 22 -3.78 -2.29 -1.58
C VAL A 22 -3.82 -0.78 -1.46
N CYS A 23 -2.87 -0.21 -0.74
CA CYS A 23 -2.54 1.20 -0.79
C CYS A 23 -1.42 1.39 -1.82
N TYR A 24 -1.75 1.93 -2.98
CA TYR A 24 -0.78 2.31 -4.01
C TYR A 24 -0.42 3.78 -3.86
N VAL A 25 0.85 4.04 -3.55
CA VAL A 25 1.41 5.38 -3.40
C VAL A 25 2.43 5.62 -4.50
N THR A 26 2.28 6.70 -5.26
CA THR A 26 3.14 6.96 -6.44
C THR A 26 3.34 8.46 -6.69
N GLY A 27 4.34 8.81 -7.50
CA GLY A 27 4.60 10.19 -7.92
C GLY A 27 5.31 11.03 -6.86
N PHE A 28 5.90 10.40 -5.84
CA PHE A 28 6.56 11.11 -4.74
C PHE A 28 8.08 11.23 -4.95
N TYR A 29 8.66 12.26 -4.34
CA TYR A 29 10.10 12.51 -4.26
C TYR A 29 10.36 13.41 -3.04
N PRO A 30 11.36 13.15 -2.18
CA PRO A 30 12.40 12.09 -2.27
C PRO A 30 11.86 10.68 -2.03
N ALA A 31 12.74 9.66 -2.05
CA ALA A 31 12.37 8.24 -1.91
C ALA A 31 11.85 7.85 -0.52
N GLU A 32 12.19 8.62 0.51
CA GLU A 32 11.79 8.36 1.90
C GLU A 32 10.26 8.49 2.05
N ILE A 33 9.61 7.43 2.53
CA ILE A 33 8.16 7.43 2.77
C ILE A 33 7.78 6.44 3.88
N GLU A 34 6.78 6.81 4.68
CA GLU A 34 6.13 5.93 5.65
C GLU A 34 4.64 5.81 5.31
N VAL A 35 4.12 4.58 5.27
CA VAL A 35 2.71 4.29 5.00
C VAL A 35 2.19 3.35 6.07
N LYS A 36 1.16 3.78 6.79
CA LYS A 36 0.56 3.04 7.90
C LYS A 36 -0.89 2.72 7.60
N TRP A 37 -1.31 1.52 7.95
CA TRP A 37 -2.72 1.13 7.95
C TRP A 37 -3.33 1.37 9.32
N PHE A 38 -4.55 1.89 9.32
CA PHE A 38 -5.35 2.06 10.53
C PHE A 38 -6.70 1.38 10.34
N LYS A 39 -7.11 0.59 11.32
CA LYS A 39 -8.44 0.01 11.42
C LYS A 39 -9.08 0.51 12.71
N ASN A 40 -10.16 1.28 12.58
CA ASN A 40 -10.84 1.88 13.72
C ASN A 40 -9.87 2.64 14.64
N GLU A 41 -9.00 3.48 14.06
CA GLU A 41 -8.00 4.29 14.76
C GLU A 41 -6.84 3.50 15.41
N GLN A 42 -6.86 2.17 15.34
CA GLN A 42 -5.75 1.31 15.77
C GLN A 42 -4.81 1.05 14.58
N GLU A 43 -3.51 1.26 14.77
CA GLU A 43 -2.50 0.91 13.76
C GLU A 43 -2.44 -0.61 13.56
N GLU A 44 -2.53 -1.05 12.30
CA GLU A 44 -2.42 -2.45 11.90
C GLU A 44 -0.99 -2.73 11.42
N MET A 45 -0.32 -3.68 12.07
CA MET A 45 1.05 -4.06 11.72
C MET A 45 1.15 -5.53 11.29
N GLU A 46 0.42 -6.43 11.96
CA GLU A 46 0.56 -7.88 11.79
C GLU A 46 0.16 -8.37 10.39
N ARG A 47 -0.78 -7.69 9.75
CA ARG A 47 -1.37 -8.08 8.46
C ARG A 47 -0.93 -7.18 7.31
N VAL A 48 0.12 -6.39 7.54
CA VAL A 48 0.62 -5.40 6.58
C VAL A 48 1.89 -5.91 5.90
N VAL A 49 1.90 -5.86 4.57
CA VAL A 49 3.06 -6.22 3.75
C VAL A 49 3.34 -5.10 2.77
N SER A 50 4.56 -4.56 2.80
CA SER A 50 5.01 -3.53 1.87
C SER A 50 5.93 -4.11 0.79
N THR A 51 5.83 -3.60 -0.43
CA THR A 51 6.89 -3.74 -1.42
C THR A 51 8.07 -2.83 -1.07
N GLU A 52 9.21 -3.04 -1.73
CA GLU A 52 10.27 -2.04 -1.77
C GLU A 52 9.80 -0.76 -2.49
N VAL A 53 10.48 0.34 -2.23
CA VAL A 53 10.29 1.61 -2.95
C VAL A 53 10.94 1.50 -4.32
N MET A 54 10.16 1.68 -5.38
CA MET A 54 10.61 1.53 -6.77
C MET A 54 10.61 2.88 -7.50
N GLN A 55 11.55 3.10 -8.42
CA GLN A 55 11.52 4.28 -9.31
C GLN A 55 10.50 4.12 -10.44
N ASN A 56 9.85 5.22 -10.81
CA ASN A 56 8.88 5.29 -11.92
C ASN A 56 9.52 5.61 -13.28
N GLY A 57 10.79 6.01 -13.33
CA GLY A 57 11.48 6.41 -14.57
C GLY A 57 11.30 7.89 -14.95
N ASP A 58 10.54 8.65 -14.17
CA ASP A 58 10.31 10.09 -14.31
C ASP A 58 10.88 10.90 -13.11
N TRP A 59 11.90 10.33 -12.44
CA TRP A 59 12.49 10.83 -11.18
C TRP A 59 11.58 10.77 -9.96
N THR A 60 10.40 10.16 -10.04
CA THR A 60 9.56 9.89 -8.88
C THR A 60 9.59 8.42 -8.48
N TYR A 61 9.01 8.13 -7.31
CA TYR A 61 8.98 6.81 -6.71
C TYR A 61 7.55 6.30 -6.49
N GLN A 62 7.44 5.00 -6.26
CA GLN A 62 6.20 4.30 -5.91
C GLN A 62 6.43 3.22 -4.86
N VAL A 63 5.39 2.91 -4.08
CA VAL A 63 5.33 1.79 -3.13
C VAL A 63 3.91 1.24 -3.05
N ARG A 64 3.78 -0.07 -2.78
CA ARG A 64 2.49 -0.74 -2.55
C ARG A 64 2.47 -1.35 -1.17
N VAL A 65 1.47 -1.00 -0.37
CA VAL A 65 1.29 -1.52 0.99
C VAL A 65 -0.03 -2.28 1.07
N MET A 66 0.07 -3.58 1.26
CA MET A 66 -1.03 -4.53 1.28
C MET A 66 -1.49 -4.76 2.73
N LEU A 67 -2.81 -4.79 2.94
CA LEU A 67 -3.44 -5.20 4.19
C LEU A 67 -4.31 -6.45 3.93
N GLU A 68 -4.04 -7.54 4.64
CA GLU A 68 -4.91 -8.72 4.62
C GLU A 68 -6.09 -8.54 5.58
N THR A 69 -7.31 -8.65 5.05
CA THR A 69 -8.55 -8.54 5.81
C THR A 69 -9.30 -9.88 5.82
N THR A 70 -9.87 -10.20 6.98
CA THR A 70 -10.76 -11.35 7.23
C THR A 70 -12.17 -10.85 7.41
#